data_AF-A0A1V4MSZ0-F1
#
_entry.id   AF-A0A1V4MSZ0-F1
#
_cell.length_a   1.000
_cell.length_b   1.000
_cell.length_c   1.000
_cell.angle_alpha   90.00
_cell.angle_beta   90.00
_cell.angle_gamma   90.00
#
_symmetry.space_group_name_H-M   'P 1'
#
loop_
_entity.id
_entity.type
_entity.pdbx_description
1 polymer ?
#
loop_
_entity_poly.entity_id
_entity_poly.type
_entity_poly.pdbx_seq_one_letter_code
_entity_poly.pdbx_strand_id
1 'polypeptide(L)'
;MSSMIESIMGMLSGDALNKVSQQIGVPESKAKEALPDVLAVLTGALAKNSSQEQGARELSNALAKDHDGSLLNNLSDYISNYKQASGDGILGHVLGNNRTTVEKSLSQKTGLDMGSIGNLLTMAAPLLMGMLGKTQKTEGLDIGGLTNLLGQESNQAQSLAPGAINILSQILGAGGTQTTPQTTPQTGSTTTKKRSGCATVLIVLVIAVVVYFLLRACSIL
;
A
#
# COMPACT_ATOMS: atom_id res chain seq x y z
N MET A 1 -9.96 8.09 23.14
CA MET A 1 -9.25 6.80 23.09
C MET A 1 -8.19 6.96 22.02
N SER A 2 -6.93 6.69 22.35
CA SER A 2 -5.85 6.73 21.36
C SER A 2 -6.02 5.56 20.39
N SER A 3 -5.74 5.77 19.12
CA SER A 3 -5.76 4.69 18.13
C SER A 3 -4.67 3.65 18.45
N MET A 4 -4.82 2.45 17.91
CA MET A 4 -3.75 1.44 17.96
C MET A 4 -2.49 1.95 17.24
N ILE A 5 -2.66 2.69 16.15
CA ILE A 5 -1.57 3.29 15.38
C ILE A 5 -0.78 4.29 16.24
N GLU A 6 -1.46 5.19 16.95
CA GLU A 6 -0.83 6.13 17.88
C GLU A 6 -0.08 5.40 18.98
N SER A 7 -0.65 4.30 19.49
CA SER A 7 0.00 3.49 20.54
C SER A 7 1.29 2.85 20.02
N ILE A 8 1.27 2.31 18.80
CA ILE A 8 2.48 1.79 18.14
C ILE A 8 3.48 2.92 17.88
N MET A 9 3.01 4.11 17.49
CA MET A 9 3.88 5.26 17.26
C MET A 9 4.52 5.80 18.54
N GLY A 10 3.81 5.74 19.66
CA GLY A 10 4.39 6.01 20.97
C GLY A 10 5.52 5.04 21.30
N MET A 11 5.35 3.75 21.03
CA MET A 11 6.39 2.72 21.24
C MET A 11 7.58 2.88 20.28
N LEU A 12 7.33 3.29 19.04
CA LEU A 12 8.34 3.51 18.00
C LEU A 12 8.92 4.93 18.01
N SER A 13 8.88 5.62 19.15
CA SER A 13 9.46 6.96 19.31
C SER A 13 10.86 6.92 19.95
N GLY A 14 11.60 8.02 19.87
CA GLY A 14 12.92 8.14 20.48
C GLY A 14 13.92 7.09 19.98
N ASP A 15 14.54 6.34 20.89
CA ASP A 15 15.56 5.33 20.58
C ASP A 15 15.05 4.22 19.64
N ALA A 16 13.78 3.85 19.75
CA ALA A 16 13.19 2.84 18.86
C ALA A 16 13.14 3.37 17.42
N LEU A 17 12.74 4.62 17.22
CA LEU A 17 12.73 5.25 15.90
C LEU A 17 14.13 5.34 15.30
N ASN A 18 15.11 5.67 16.14
CA ASN A 18 16.50 5.75 15.72
C ASN A 18 17.02 4.39 15.25
N LYS A 19 16.69 3.30 15.97
CA LYS A 19 16.99 1.93 15.55
C LYS A 19 16.31 1.56 14.23
N VAL A 20 15.03 1.91 14.06
CA VAL A 20 14.29 1.70 12.81
C VAL A 20 15.02 2.38 11.64
N SER A 21 15.39 3.65 11.81
CA SER A 21 16.16 4.44 10.86
C SER A 21 17.47 3.74 10.46
N GLN A 22 18.25 3.27 11.44
CA GLN A 22 19.52 2.56 11.20
C GLN A 22 19.33 1.22 10.48
N GLN A 23 18.32 0.43 10.87
CA GLN A 23 18.07 -0.91 10.35
C GLN A 23 17.52 -0.90 8.91
N ILE A 24 16.80 0.16 8.57
CA ILE A 24 16.18 0.33 7.25
C ILE A 24 17.09 1.14 6.33
N GLY A 25 17.96 2.00 6.89
CA GLY A 25 18.87 2.84 6.13
C GLY A 25 18.23 4.14 5.63
N VAL A 26 17.26 4.68 6.37
CA VAL A 26 16.56 5.93 6.02
C VAL A 26 16.70 6.98 7.12
N PRO A 27 16.65 8.29 6.82
CA PRO A 27 16.68 9.32 7.85
C PRO A 27 15.54 9.14 8.86
N GLU A 28 15.82 9.43 10.14
CA GLU A 28 14.84 9.30 11.22
C GLU A 28 13.56 10.12 10.96
N SER A 29 13.71 11.33 10.41
CA SER A 29 12.57 12.16 10.01
C SER A 29 11.70 11.49 8.94
N LYS A 30 12.33 10.81 7.97
CA LYS A 30 11.61 10.09 6.91
C LYS A 30 10.95 8.81 7.41
N ALA A 31 11.59 8.08 8.32
CA ALA A 31 10.95 6.96 9.00
C ALA A 31 9.71 7.44 9.79
N LYS A 32 9.83 8.54 10.53
CA LYS A 32 8.75 9.16 11.30
C LYS A 32 7.57 9.59 10.42
N GLU A 33 7.86 10.17 9.26
CA GLU A 33 6.85 10.60 8.28
C GLU A 33 6.16 9.40 7.60
N ALA A 34 6.90 8.34 7.31
CA ALA A 34 6.39 7.20 6.56
C ALA A 34 5.60 6.19 7.42
N LEU A 35 6.02 5.97 8.67
CA LEU A 35 5.44 4.93 9.53
C LEU A 35 3.91 5.04 9.70
N PRO A 36 3.30 6.23 9.91
CA PRO A 36 1.84 6.35 9.98
C PRO A 36 1.14 5.86 8.71
N ASP A 37 1.69 6.15 7.53
CA ASP A 37 1.11 5.68 6.26
C ASP A 37 1.25 4.16 6.11
N VAL A 38 2.41 3.60 6.48
CA VAL A 38 2.65 2.16 6.44
C VAL A 38 1.65 1.44 7.35
N LEU A 39 1.49 1.91 8.59
CA LEU A 39 0.55 1.35 9.55
C LEU A 39 -0.89 1.50 9.06
N ALA A 40 -1.27 2.66 8.51
CA ALA A 40 -2.61 2.87 7.99
C ALA A 40 -2.96 1.94 6.82
N VAL A 41 -2.02 1.72 5.89
CA VAL A 41 -2.23 0.79 4.77
C VAL A 41 -2.33 -0.65 5.26
N LEU A 42 -1.49 -1.07 6.20
CA LEU A 42 -1.56 -2.42 6.79
C LEU A 42 -2.89 -2.64 7.52
N THR A 43 -3.31 -1.69 8.36
CA THR A 43 -4.60 -1.75 9.06
C THR A 43 -5.77 -1.82 8.08
N GLY A 44 -5.76 -1.00 7.03
CA GLY A 44 -6.80 -1.03 6.00
C GLY A 44 -6.83 -2.35 5.21
N ALA A 45 -5.67 -2.91 4.89
CA ALA A 45 -5.57 -4.22 4.23
C ALA A 45 -6.08 -5.35 5.13
N LEU A 46 -5.77 -5.32 6.42
CA LEU A 46 -6.29 -6.27 7.40
C LEU A 46 -7.80 -6.17 7.56
N ALA A 47 -8.32 -4.96 7.71
CA ALA A 47 -9.76 -4.72 7.79
C ALA A 47 -10.48 -5.24 6.55
N LYS A 48 -9.90 -5.03 5.35
CA LYS A 48 -10.42 -5.58 4.10
C LYS A 48 -10.44 -7.12 4.10
N ASN A 49 -9.34 -7.76 4.49
CA ASN A 49 -9.25 -9.22 4.48
C ASN A 49 -10.18 -9.84 5.54
N SER A 50 -10.28 -9.22 6.70
CA SER A 50 -11.17 -9.64 7.79
C SER A 50 -12.64 -9.34 7.52
N SER A 51 -12.97 -8.54 6.50
CA SER A 51 -14.36 -8.34 6.09
C SER A 51 -14.98 -9.62 5.51
N GLN A 52 -14.14 -10.57 5.10
CA GLN A 52 -14.56 -11.90 4.65
C GLN A 52 -14.52 -12.87 5.84
N GLU A 53 -15.52 -13.73 5.94
CA GLU A 53 -15.67 -14.67 7.06
C GLU A 53 -14.45 -15.59 7.22
N GLN A 54 -13.89 -16.05 6.10
CA GLN A 54 -12.67 -16.85 6.09
C GLN A 54 -11.44 -16.04 6.56
N GLY A 55 -11.23 -14.83 6.03
CA GLY A 55 -10.10 -14.00 6.41
C GLY A 55 -10.13 -13.57 7.88
N ALA A 56 -11.33 -13.35 8.43
CA ALA A 56 -11.52 -13.06 9.85
C ALA A 56 -11.12 -14.25 10.74
N ARG A 57 -11.48 -15.48 10.36
CA ARG A 57 -11.05 -16.71 11.04
C ARG A 57 -9.55 -16.92 10.97
N GLU A 58 -8.96 -16.79 9.78
CA GLU A 58 -7.52 -16.95 9.57
C GLU A 58 -6.73 -15.94 10.40
N LEU A 59 -7.16 -14.67 10.41
CA LEU A 59 -6.57 -13.64 11.24
C LEU A 59 -6.68 -13.98 12.73
N SER A 60 -7.88 -14.29 13.23
CA SER A 60 -8.08 -14.64 14.63
C SER A 60 -7.19 -15.82 15.06
N ASN A 61 -7.06 -16.85 14.22
CA ASN A 61 -6.20 -17.99 14.48
C ASN A 61 -4.71 -17.62 14.50
N ALA A 62 -4.25 -16.79 13.56
CA ALA A 62 -2.87 -16.32 13.52
C ALA A 62 -2.52 -15.49 14.76
N LEU A 63 -3.43 -14.61 15.19
CA LEU A 63 -3.26 -13.80 16.40
C LEU A 63 -3.15 -14.67 17.65
N ALA A 64 -4.05 -15.65 17.79
CA ALA A 64 -4.06 -16.55 18.93
C ALA A 64 -2.81 -17.46 19.01
N LYS A 65 -2.24 -17.83 17.85
CA LYS A 65 -1.13 -18.78 17.77
C LYS A 65 0.25 -18.14 17.83
N ASP A 66 0.46 -17.06 17.06
CA ASP A 66 1.80 -16.57 16.74
C ASP A 66 1.99 -15.08 17.04
N HIS A 67 0.93 -14.34 17.40
CA HIS A 67 0.99 -12.88 17.59
C HIS A 67 0.28 -12.39 18.86
N ASP A 68 0.52 -13.06 20.00
CA ASP A 68 -0.09 -12.74 21.29
C ASP A 68 0.42 -11.44 21.96
N GLY A 69 1.34 -10.73 21.30
CA GLY A 69 1.95 -9.50 21.77
C GLY A 69 3.24 -9.66 22.59
N SER A 70 3.71 -10.89 22.82
CA SER A 70 4.99 -11.16 23.48
C SER A 70 6.18 -10.45 22.79
N LEU A 71 6.10 -10.28 21.48
CA LEU A 71 7.07 -9.53 20.67
C LEU A 71 7.22 -8.07 21.13
N LEU A 72 6.16 -7.43 21.60
CA LEU A 72 6.17 -6.04 22.07
C LEU A 72 6.99 -5.87 23.36
N ASN A 73 7.18 -6.94 24.14
CA ASN A 73 7.99 -6.91 25.36
C ASN A 73 9.49 -6.81 25.05
N ASN A 74 9.91 -7.23 23.84
CA ASN A 74 11.31 -7.23 23.38
C ASN A 74 11.45 -6.40 22.09
N LEU A 75 10.79 -5.24 22.04
CA LEU A 75 10.69 -4.41 20.83
C LEU A 75 12.06 -4.02 20.26
N SER A 76 13.04 -3.67 21.12
CA SER A 76 14.39 -3.30 20.68
C SER A 76 15.10 -4.44 19.96
N ASP A 77 15.00 -5.66 20.50
CA ASP A 77 15.65 -6.84 19.93
C ASP A 77 14.97 -7.26 18.64
N TYR A 78 13.64 -7.14 18.60
CA TYR A 78 12.86 -7.34 17.38
C TYR A 78 13.28 -6.37 16.27
N ILE A 79 13.32 -5.06 16.54
CA ILE A 79 13.72 -4.06 15.52
C ILE A 79 15.11 -4.39 14.98
N SER A 80 16.03 -4.81 15.85
CA SER A 80 17.39 -5.17 15.46
C SER A 80 17.46 -6.45 14.61
N ASN A 81 16.46 -7.33 14.70
CA ASN A 81 16.42 -8.62 14.03
C ASN A 81 15.16 -8.82 13.15
N TYR A 82 14.52 -7.73 12.70
CA TYR A 82 13.19 -7.79 12.06
C TYR A 82 13.14 -8.69 10.82
N LYS A 83 14.28 -8.89 10.15
CA LYS A 83 14.43 -9.77 8.98
C LYS A 83 14.30 -11.26 9.30
N GLN A 84 14.52 -11.66 10.56
CA GLN A 84 14.38 -13.04 11.02
C GLN A 84 12.95 -13.35 11.43
N ALA A 85 12.15 -12.33 11.75
CA ALA A 85 10.74 -12.49 11.96
C ALA A 85 10.05 -12.65 10.60
N SER A 86 9.09 -13.55 10.50
CA SER A 86 8.37 -13.94 9.28
C SER A 86 7.51 -12.84 8.64
N GLY A 87 7.93 -11.57 8.67
CA GLY A 87 7.20 -10.41 8.16
C GLY A 87 6.85 -10.53 6.68
N ASP A 88 7.73 -11.12 5.86
CA ASP A 88 7.45 -11.34 4.43
C ASP A 88 6.27 -12.29 4.20
N GLY A 89 6.16 -13.34 5.01
CA GLY A 89 5.03 -14.28 4.97
C GLY A 89 3.73 -13.60 5.36
N ILE A 90 3.77 -12.75 6.40
CA ILE A 90 2.60 -11.97 6.83
C ILE A 90 2.17 -11.00 5.73
N LEU A 91 3.10 -10.23 5.16
CA LEU A 91 2.80 -9.32 4.06
C LEU A 91 2.22 -10.04 2.84
N GLY A 92 2.67 -11.25 2.55
CA GLY A 92 2.09 -12.09 1.50
C GLY A 92 0.62 -12.41 1.73
N HIS A 93 0.20 -12.65 2.97
CA HIS A 93 -1.22 -12.88 3.29
C HIS A 93 -2.02 -11.58 3.38
N VAL A 94 -1.43 -10.53 3.95
CA VAL A 94 -2.12 -9.26 4.19
C VAL A 94 -2.30 -8.46 2.90
N LEU A 95 -1.22 -8.29 2.13
CA LEU A 95 -1.23 -7.48 0.91
C LEU A 95 -1.40 -8.33 -0.36
N GLY A 96 -0.96 -9.60 -0.34
CA GLY A 96 -1.01 -10.48 -1.49
C GLY A 96 -0.40 -9.84 -2.73
N ASN A 97 -1.14 -9.93 -3.85
CA ASN A 97 -0.74 -9.36 -5.13
C ASN A 97 -0.64 -7.82 -5.15
N ASN A 98 -1.14 -7.14 -4.10
CA ASN A 98 -1.10 -5.68 -4.02
C ASN A 98 0.19 -5.16 -3.39
N ARG A 99 1.10 -6.03 -2.91
CA ARG A 99 2.32 -5.61 -2.22
C ARG A 99 3.14 -4.60 -3.05
N THR A 100 3.42 -4.90 -4.32
CA THR A 100 4.17 -4.00 -5.20
C THR A 100 3.45 -2.68 -5.44
N THR A 101 2.12 -2.70 -5.56
CA THR A 101 1.31 -1.49 -5.72
C THR A 101 1.39 -0.61 -4.47
N VAL A 102 1.28 -1.22 -3.28
CA VAL A 102 1.44 -0.54 -1.99
C VAL A 102 2.82 0.09 -1.87
N GLU A 103 3.87 -0.70 -2.11
CA GLU A 103 5.26 -0.24 -2.01
C GLU A 103 5.52 0.94 -2.94
N LYS A 104 5.03 0.87 -4.18
CA LYS A 104 5.15 1.95 -5.16
C LYS A 104 4.41 3.22 -4.72
N SER A 105 3.16 3.10 -4.27
CA SER A 105 2.37 4.27 -3.90
C SER A 105 2.90 4.94 -2.63
N LEU A 106 3.35 4.16 -1.65
CA LEU A 106 4.03 4.68 -0.45
C LEU A 106 5.38 5.32 -0.78
N SER A 107 6.15 4.72 -1.71
CA SER A 107 7.40 5.31 -2.20
C SER A 107 7.15 6.69 -2.82
N GLN A 108 6.14 6.82 -3.68
CA GLN A 108 5.75 8.09 -4.28
C GLN A 108 5.30 9.13 -3.24
N LYS A 109 4.59 8.70 -2.19
CA LYS A 109 4.09 9.60 -1.14
C LYS A 109 5.19 10.09 -0.20
N THR A 110 6.08 9.20 0.22
CA THR A 110 7.08 9.46 1.27
C THR A 110 8.41 9.98 0.71
N GLY A 111 8.66 9.73 -0.58
CA GLY A 111 9.94 9.98 -1.23
C GLY A 111 11.02 8.94 -0.89
N LEU A 112 10.66 7.86 -0.19
CA LEU A 112 11.54 6.72 0.06
C LEU A 112 11.55 5.77 -1.14
N ASP A 113 12.63 5.03 -1.34
CA ASP A 113 12.66 3.98 -2.35
C ASP A 113 11.78 2.78 -1.96
N MET A 114 11.40 1.97 -2.96
CA MET A 114 10.51 0.82 -2.72
C MET A 114 11.12 -0.23 -1.78
N GLY A 115 12.45 -0.39 -1.77
CA GLY A 115 13.13 -1.34 -0.88
C GLY A 115 13.02 -0.91 0.58
N SER A 116 13.27 0.37 0.86
CA SER A 116 13.07 0.96 2.19
C SER A 116 11.62 0.85 2.67
N ILE A 117 10.65 1.08 1.79
CA ILE A 117 9.22 0.88 2.10
C ILE A 117 8.91 -0.60 2.36
N GLY A 118 9.44 -1.51 1.56
CA GLY A 118 9.28 -2.95 1.76
C GLY A 118 9.83 -3.40 3.11
N ASN A 119 10.98 -2.88 3.51
CA ASN A 119 11.57 -3.13 4.83
C ASN A 119 10.71 -2.55 5.97
N LEU A 120 10.18 -1.32 5.80
CA LEU A 120 9.25 -0.71 6.75
C LEU A 120 7.99 -1.57 6.93
N LEU A 121 7.38 -2.02 5.83
CA LEU A 121 6.21 -2.91 5.85
C LEU A 121 6.53 -4.23 6.55
N THR A 122 7.69 -4.82 6.26
CA THR A 122 8.11 -6.12 6.80
C THR A 122 8.31 -6.04 8.30
N MET A 123 8.87 -4.93 8.77
CA MET A 123 9.06 -4.68 10.20
C MET A 123 7.76 -4.28 10.90
N ALA A 124 6.90 -3.49 10.26
CA ALA A 124 5.67 -2.97 10.86
C ALA A 124 4.57 -4.04 10.97
N ALA A 125 4.50 -4.98 10.03
CA ALA A 125 3.42 -5.97 10.00
C ALA A 125 3.35 -6.86 11.27
N PRO A 126 4.44 -7.49 11.75
CA PRO A 126 4.41 -8.23 13.01
C PRO A 126 4.12 -7.37 14.24
N LEU A 127 4.49 -6.08 14.24
CA LEU A 127 4.21 -5.16 15.34
C LEU A 127 2.71 -4.86 15.45
N LEU A 128 2.08 -4.56 14.30
CA LEU A 128 0.64 -4.35 14.24
C LEU A 128 -0.12 -5.62 14.65
N MET A 129 0.32 -6.79 14.17
CA MET A 129 -0.27 -8.08 14.57
C MET A 129 -0.11 -8.36 16.05
N GLY A 130 1.09 -8.15 16.61
CA GLY A 130 1.34 -8.34 18.03
C GLY A 130 0.48 -7.42 18.90
N MET A 131 0.27 -6.18 18.47
CA MET A 131 -0.63 -5.26 19.16
C MET A 131 -2.09 -5.72 19.05
N LEU A 132 -2.51 -6.17 17.88
CA LEU A 132 -3.86 -6.66 17.64
C LEU A 132 -4.16 -7.93 18.44
N GLY A 133 -3.26 -8.91 18.49
CA GLY A 133 -3.44 -10.12 19.27
C GLY A 133 -3.35 -9.88 20.77
N LYS A 134 -2.52 -8.93 21.22
CA LYS A 134 -2.54 -8.44 22.61
C LYS A 134 -3.91 -7.83 22.98
N THR A 135 -4.46 -6.98 22.12
CA THR A 135 -5.79 -6.40 22.33
C THR A 135 -6.87 -7.47 22.33
N GLN A 136 -6.85 -8.39 21.35
CA GLN A 136 -7.78 -9.52 21.29
C GLN A 136 -7.77 -10.33 22.60
N LYS A 137 -6.59 -10.67 23.11
CA LYS A 137 -6.43 -11.44 24.36
C LYS A 137 -6.87 -10.66 25.60
N THR A 138 -6.55 -9.37 25.65
CA THR A 138 -6.85 -8.51 26.81
C THR A 138 -8.34 -8.21 26.91
N GLU A 139 -8.99 -7.95 25.78
CA GLU A 139 -10.41 -7.59 25.70
C GLU A 139 -11.33 -8.81 25.47
N GLY A 140 -10.76 -10.00 25.24
CA GLY A 140 -11.51 -11.22 24.98
C GLY A 140 -12.31 -11.16 23.68
N LEU A 141 -11.77 -10.52 22.64
CA LEU A 141 -12.48 -10.32 21.39
C LEU A 141 -12.65 -11.63 20.63
N ASP A 142 -13.89 -11.94 20.28
CA ASP A 142 -14.21 -12.96 19.30
C ASP A 142 -13.96 -12.45 17.87
N ILE A 143 -14.24 -13.29 16.87
CA ILE A 143 -14.02 -12.93 15.47
C ILE A 143 -14.81 -11.67 15.08
N GLY A 144 -16.04 -11.51 15.58
CA GLY A 144 -16.87 -10.34 15.30
C GLY A 144 -16.35 -9.07 15.99
N GLY A 145 -15.89 -9.18 17.24
CA GLY A 145 -15.24 -8.08 17.95
C GLY A 145 -13.97 -7.62 17.25
N LEU A 146 -13.18 -8.57 16.75
CA LEU A 146 -11.94 -8.29 16.04
C LEU A 146 -12.18 -7.54 14.71
N THR A 147 -13.16 -7.98 13.91
CA THR A 147 -13.50 -7.29 12.65
C THR A 147 -14.05 -5.90 12.90
N ASN A 148 -14.88 -5.73 13.93
CA ASN A 148 -15.40 -4.42 14.34
C ASN A 148 -14.29 -3.47 14.80
N LEU A 149 -13.31 -3.98 15.57
CA LEU A 149 -12.14 -3.22 15.99
C LEU A 149 -11.32 -2.76 14.78
N LEU A 150 -10.97 -3.69 13.88
CA LEU A 150 -10.22 -3.37 12.66
C LEU A 150 -10.95 -2.38 11.75
N GLY A 151 -12.27 -2.46 11.65
CA GLY A 151 -13.07 -1.49 10.92
C GLY A 151 -12.95 -0.08 11.52
N GLN A 152 -13.01 0.03 12.86
CA GLN A 152 -12.84 1.30 13.56
C GLN A 152 -11.42 1.85 13.42
N GLU A 153 -10.41 1.02 13.62
CA GLU A 153 -8.99 1.39 13.45
C GLU A 153 -8.69 1.80 12.01
N SER A 154 -9.26 1.11 11.01
CA SER A 154 -9.14 1.49 9.61
C SER A 154 -9.76 2.87 9.35
N ASN A 155 -10.95 3.15 9.89
CA ASN A 155 -11.58 4.46 9.75
C ASN A 155 -10.76 5.57 10.44
N GLN A 156 -10.17 5.28 11.60
CA GLN A 156 -9.30 6.21 12.31
C GLN A 156 -7.97 6.43 11.57
N ALA A 157 -7.39 5.37 11.01
CA ALA A 157 -6.18 5.43 10.19
C ALA A 157 -6.33 6.35 8.98
N GLN A 158 -7.53 6.37 8.36
CA GLN A 158 -7.83 7.27 7.25
C GLN A 158 -7.77 8.76 7.66
N SER A 159 -8.09 9.08 8.92
CA SER A 159 -8.00 10.44 9.44
C SER A 159 -6.55 10.86 9.75
N LEU A 160 -5.69 9.90 10.11
CA LEU A 160 -4.27 10.14 10.41
C LEU A 160 -3.42 10.24 9.14
N ALA A 161 -3.76 9.45 8.13
CA ALA A 161 -3.01 9.32 6.88
C ALA A 161 -3.96 9.47 5.67
N PRO A 162 -4.39 10.70 5.33
CA PRO A 162 -5.34 10.91 4.22
C PRO A 162 -4.82 10.39 2.88
N GLY A 163 -3.50 10.38 2.65
CA GLY A 163 -2.94 9.79 1.42
C GLY A 163 -2.94 8.26 1.40
N ALA A 164 -3.07 7.58 2.55
CA ALA A 164 -3.28 6.13 2.59
C ALA A 164 -4.66 5.75 2.03
N ILE A 165 -5.66 6.65 2.10
CA ILE A 165 -7.00 6.44 1.52
C ILE A 165 -6.92 6.19 0.02
N ASN A 166 -6.09 6.94 -0.71
CA ASN A 166 -5.93 6.74 -2.15
C ASN A 166 -5.30 5.38 -2.47
N ILE A 167 -4.33 4.94 -1.68
CA ILE A 167 -3.66 3.64 -1.82
C ILE A 167 -4.66 2.53 -1.55
N LEU A 168 -5.38 2.63 -0.43
CA LEU A 168 -6.44 1.70 -0.06
C LEU A 168 -7.57 1.70 -1.09
N SER A 169 -7.95 2.85 -1.66
CA SER A 169 -8.98 2.92 -2.70
C SER A 169 -8.53 2.23 -3.99
N GLN A 170 -7.25 2.28 -4.35
CA GLN A 170 -6.74 1.51 -5.50
C GLN A 170 -6.72 0.00 -5.22
N ILE A 171 -6.45 -0.40 -3.97
CA ILE A 171 -6.41 -1.81 -3.55
C ILE A 171 -7.80 -2.39 -3.33
N LEU A 172 -8.72 -1.63 -2.71
CA LEU A 172 -10.10 -2.01 -2.46
C LEU A 172 -10.96 -1.83 -3.71
N GLY A 173 -10.73 -0.76 -4.47
CA GLY A 173 -11.52 -0.34 -5.62
C GLY A 173 -11.12 -0.97 -6.96
N ALA A 174 -10.18 -1.93 -6.99
CA ALA A 174 -9.88 -2.73 -8.17
C ALA A 174 -11.02 -3.69 -8.60
N GLY A 175 -12.26 -3.45 -8.15
CA GLY A 175 -13.52 -4.01 -8.66
C GLY A 175 -14.52 -2.94 -9.17
N GLY A 176 -14.09 -1.69 -9.35
CA GLY A 176 -14.92 -0.60 -9.88
C GLY A 176 -14.13 0.23 -10.88
N THR A 177 -14.68 0.43 -12.07
CA THR A 177 -14.13 1.19 -13.19
C THR A 177 -13.48 2.51 -12.78
N GLN A 178 -12.31 2.78 -13.37
CA GLN A 178 -11.59 4.05 -13.29
C GLN A 178 -12.52 5.24 -13.54
N THR A 179 -12.65 6.12 -12.54
CA THR A 179 -12.92 7.54 -12.75
C THR A 179 -11.90 8.32 -11.94
N THR A 180 -10.82 8.70 -12.61
CA THR A 180 -9.88 9.73 -12.14
C THR A 180 -10.65 11.04 -11.91
N PRO A 181 -10.58 11.68 -10.73
CA PRO A 181 -10.90 13.09 -10.60
C PRO A 181 -9.77 13.88 -11.26
N GLN A 182 -10.02 14.38 -12.48
CA GLN A 182 -9.15 15.38 -13.10
C GLN A 182 -9.28 16.69 -12.31
N THR A 183 -8.18 17.11 -11.69
CA THR A 183 -7.98 18.48 -11.23
C THR A 183 -7.79 19.36 -12.46
N THR A 184 -8.74 20.24 -12.76
CA THR A 184 -8.58 21.31 -13.76
C THR A 184 -8.49 22.65 -13.03
N PRO A 185 -7.39 23.40 -13.16
CA PRO A 185 -7.39 24.84 -12.91
C PRO A 185 -8.22 25.51 -14.01
N GLN A 186 -9.31 26.18 -13.62
CA GLN A 186 -10.09 27.00 -14.56
C GLN A 186 -9.43 28.36 -14.75
N THR A 187 -8.99 28.65 -15.97
CA THR A 187 -8.85 30.02 -16.48
C THR A 187 -8.96 29.98 -18.00
N GLY A 188 -9.85 30.81 -18.56
CA GLY A 188 -9.72 31.27 -19.95
C GLY A 188 -10.79 30.78 -20.93
N SER A 189 -11.72 31.67 -21.23
CA SER A 189 -12.49 31.72 -22.47
C SER A 189 -11.60 31.51 -23.71
N THR A 190 -12.01 30.64 -24.64
CA THR A 190 -12.30 30.97 -26.06
C THR A 190 -12.53 29.71 -26.89
N THR A 191 -13.57 29.80 -27.72
CA THR A 191 -13.88 29.09 -28.97
C THR A 191 -12.72 28.28 -29.59
N THR A 192 -12.98 27.06 -30.10
CA THR A 192 -12.75 26.65 -31.52
C THR A 192 -13.01 25.15 -31.75
N LYS A 193 -13.94 24.88 -32.67
CA LYS A 193 -14.25 23.63 -33.37
C LYS A 193 -12.99 23.01 -34.02
N LYS A 194 -12.58 21.80 -33.64
CA LYS A 194 -11.47 21.07 -34.30
C LYS A 194 -11.93 19.69 -34.80
N ARG A 195 -12.05 19.59 -36.12
CA ARG A 195 -12.35 18.37 -36.88
C ARG A 195 -11.19 17.38 -36.78
N SER A 196 -11.56 16.11 -36.56
CA SER A 196 -10.71 14.92 -36.55
C SER A 196 -10.27 14.53 -37.96
N GLY A 197 -9.07 13.95 -38.08
CA GLY A 197 -8.80 12.94 -39.13
C GLY A 197 -7.65 13.16 -40.12
N CYS A 198 -6.56 13.84 -39.75
CA CYS A 198 -5.35 13.95 -40.60
C CYS A 198 -4.53 12.63 -40.72
N ALA A 199 -4.99 11.54 -40.09
CA ALA A 199 -4.26 10.27 -40.02
C ALA A 199 -4.44 9.35 -41.26
N THR A 200 -5.40 9.65 -42.15
CA THR A 200 -5.69 8.77 -43.31
C THR A 200 -4.77 9.03 -44.50
N VAL A 201 -4.12 10.20 -44.58
CA VAL A 201 -3.29 10.59 -45.75
C VAL A 201 -1.91 9.92 -45.73
N LEU A 202 -1.35 9.65 -44.54
CA LEU A 202 -0.04 9.02 -44.42
C LEU A 202 -0.03 7.53 -44.81
N ILE A 203 -1.13 6.81 -44.59
CA ILE A 203 -1.23 5.38 -44.94
C ILE A 203 -1.32 5.18 -46.46
N VAL A 204 -2.04 6.05 -47.17
CA VAL A 204 -2.18 5.98 -48.63
C VAL A 204 -0.84 6.25 -49.34
N LEU A 205 -0.03 7.18 -48.81
CA LEU A 205 1.29 7.49 -49.37
C LEU A 205 2.28 6.33 -49.22
N VAL A 206 2.27 5.64 -48.07
CA VAL A 206 3.16 4.48 -47.85
C VAL A 206 2.78 3.32 -48.77
N ILE A 207 1.48 3.04 -48.94
CA ILE A 207 1.01 1.98 -49.85
C ILE A 207 1.38 2.31 -51.30
N ALA A 208 1.21 3.56 -51.75
CA ALA A 208 1.57 3.97 -53.10
C ALA A 208 3.08 3.82 -53.38
N VAL A 209 3.94 4.16 -52.41
CA VAL A 209 5.40 3.99 -52.54
C VAL A 209 5.80 2.52 -52.57
N VAL A 210 5.19 1.66 -51.74
CA VAL A 210 5.45 0.22 -51.73
C VAL A 210 4.99 -0.44 -53.03
N VAL A 211 3.80 -0.08 -53.53
CA VAL A 211 3.27 -0.59 -54.81
C VAL A 211 4.14 -0.14 -55.98
N TYR A 212 4.59 1.12 -55.99
CA TYR A 212 5.52 1.60 -57.02
C TYR A 212 6.84 0.82 -57.01
N PHE A 213 7.41 0.53 -55.84
CA PHE A 213 8.66 -0.23 -55.72
C PHE A 213 8.50 -1.68 -56.18
N LEU A 214 7.38 -2.33 -55.85
CA LEU A 214 7.07 -3.70 -56.29
C LEU A 214 6.82 -3.79 -57.80
N LEU A 215 6.10 -2.83 -58.38
CA LEU A 215 5.90 -2.76 -59.83
C LEU A 215 7.23 -2.56 -60.57
N ARG A 216 8.11 -1.69 -60.05
CA ARG A 216 9.41 -1.42 -60.67
C ARG A 216 10.39 -2.59 -60.54
N ALA A 217 10.31 -3.36 -59.46
CA ALA A 217 11.10 -4.58 -59.26
C ALA A 217 10.70 -5.72 -60.23
N CYS A 218 9.43 -5.76 -60.64
CA CYS A 218 8.93 -6.76 -61.60
C CYS A 218 9.29 -6.44 -63.06
N SER A 219 9.58 -5.18 -63.39
CA SER A 219 9.98 -4.76 -64.75
C SER A 219 11.49 -4.89 -65.05
N ILE A 220 12.31 -5.35 -64.08
CA ILE A 220 13.77 -5.47 -64.19
C ILE A 220 14.23 -6.94 -64.21
N LEU A 221 13.29 -7.90 -64.15
CA LEU A 221 13.53 -9.34 -64.34
C LEU A 221 12.94 -9.79 -65.69
#